data_AF-A0A5K4F4V3-F1
#
_entry.id   AF-A0A5K4F4V3-F1
#
_cell.length_a   1.000
_cell.length_b   1.000
_cell.length_c   1.000
_cell.angle_alpha   90.00
_cell.angle_beta   90.00
_cell.angle_gamma   90.00
#
_symmetry.space_group_name_H-M   'P 1'
#
loop_
_entity.id
_entity.type
_entity.pdbx_description
1 polymer ?
#
loop_
_entity_poly.entity_id
_entity_poly.type
_entity_poly.pdbx_seq_one_letter_code
_entity_poly.pdbx_strand_id
1 'polypeptide(L)'
;MNQFSIFLAKHSQKLALLCAATACSLSYYVQPYYEVLCRWSVTQFDIEWEAKPSERILRITKEVCSHFNMTDYQKSQLDIFLTPIDESLVLGSLRSPGYAFIGLPYFFGYESSSEISLDSLDFYRPYFPYGPFSKIGKDRLDLMNLPESALKFLIAREIVRLQGVTVTDQKLPLSARSQSLLTSNSIIGSLYLSYQTIFLLNRTITLPLRVSIASRTLIYTFISLFGLFFQHQMILAWRRYCCLRADQIVCSLGESFRQGGLQYYDWRIRWNKFWAERQEEFKERKRLIKKSNHNGAARYDPVMKYQLEIEKSAGKNTTETDYYLPKSEDIPLDLSIIKQQLLKDQNRTNINYLQRNRFNNSGNELWSGDGDGINLGWTGILSIGIMPKLISSLFNLFSSPATSSQRYHQLIELEVKTIS
;
A
#
# COMPACT_ATOMS: atom_id res chain seq x y z
N MET A 1 16.11 22.86 42.64
CA MET A 1 16.49 22.43 41.26
C MET A 1 17.90 21.84 41.32
N ASN A 2 18.08 20.58 40.90
CA ASN A 2 19.40 19.92 40.87
C ASN A 2 20.32 20.61 39.84
N GLN A 3 21.63 20.71 40.06
CA GLN A 3 22.59 21.33 39.11
C GLN A 3 22.43 20.77 37.69
N PHE A 4 22.15 19.46 37.59
CA PHE A 4 21.84 18.79 36.33
C PHE A 4 20.63 19.40 35.59
N SER A 5 19.55 19.73 36.31
CA SER A 5 18.36 20.35 35.72
C SER A 5 18.63 21.77 35.21
N ILE A 6 19.50 22.53 35.89
CA ILE A 6 19.92 23.87 35.45
C ILE A 6 20.77 23.76 34.18
N PHE A 7 21.70 22.81 34.15
CA PHE A 7 22.52 22.53 32.97
C PHE A 7 21.66 22.16 31.76
N LEU A 8 20.74 21.21 31.92
CA LEU A 8 19.82 20.81 30.85
C LEU A 8 18.97 21.97 30.36
N ALA A 9 18.43 22.80 31.25
CA ALA A 9 17.66 23.97 30.86
C ALA A 9 18.49 24.97 30.05
N LYS A 10 19.72 25.28 30.52
CA LYS A 10 20.64 26.24 29.88
C LYS A 10 21.13 25.76 28.51
N HIS A 11 21.29 24.45 28.33
CA HIS A 11 21.80 23.85 27.08
C HIS A 11 20.71 23.19 26.22
N SER A 12 19.44 23.31 26.60
CA SER A 12 18.31 22.62 25.97
C SER A 12 18.23 22.82 24.46
N GLN A 13 18.40 24.04 23.95
CA GLN A 13 18.38 24.32 22.51
C GLN A 13 19.56 23.66 21.76
N LYS A 14 20.77 23.68 22.34
CA LYS A 14 21.94 23.03 21.73
C LYS A 14 21.78 21.51 21.70
N LEU A 15 21.22 20.96 22.77
CA LEU A 15 20.99 19.53 22.90
C LEU A 15 19.89 19.07 21.94
N ALA A 16 18.81 19.84 21.78
CA ALA A 16 17.76 19.58 20.80
C ALA A 16 18.29 19.60 19.35
N LEU A 17 19.13 20.58 19.01
CA LEU A 17 19.78 20.65 17.70
C LEU A 17 20.71 19.45 17.46
N LEU A 18 21.53 19.09 18.45
CA LEU A 18 22.40 17.92 18.38
C LEU A 18 21.59 16.65 18.16
N CYS A 19 20.53 16.43 18.94
CA CYS A 19 19.65 15.27 18.77
C CYS A 19 19.01 15.23 17.37
N ALA A 20 18.52 16.36 16.86
CA ALA A 20 17.95 16.43 15.51
C ALA A 20 18.99 16.09 14.43
N ALA A 21 20.20 16.65 14.52
CA ALA A 21 21.29 16.37 13.59
C ALA A 21 21.74 14.91 13.64
N THR A 22 21.88 14.33 14.85
CA THR A 22 22.21 12.92 15.04
C THR A 22 21.11 12.02 14.48
N ALA A 23 19.83 12.33 14.71
CA ALA A 23 18.71 11.55 14.19
C ALA A 23 18.65 11.58 12.65
N CYS A 24 18.83 12.75 12.03
CA CYS A 24 18.92 12.88 10.57
C CYS A 24 20.15 12.15 9.98
N SER A 25 21.26 12.12 10.71
CA SER A 25 22.46 11.39 10.27
C SER A 25 22.23 9.88 10.37
N LEU A 26 21.64 9.41 11.48
CA LEU A 26 21.34 8.00 11.69
C LEU A 26 20.30 7.49 10.68
N SER A 27 19.28 8.29 10.34
CA SER A 27 18.30 7.92 9.31
C SER A 27 18.98 7.65 7.97
N TYR A 28 19.96 8.49 7.58
CA TYR A 28 20.74 8.30 6.36
C TYR A 28 21.53 6.98 6.36
N TYR A 29 22.23 6.65 7.45
CA TYR A 29 23.03 5.42 7.55
C TYR A 29 22.19 4.15 7.64
N VAL A 30 21.03 4.19 8.31
CA VAL A 30 20.16 3.02 8.51
C VAL A 30 19.27 2.76 7.29
N GLN A 31 18.99 3.78 6.47
CA GLN A 31 18.03 3.69 5.37
C GLN A 31 18.26 2.51 4.41
N PRO A 32 19.48 2.19 3.92
CA PRO A 32 19.68 1.04 3.04
C PRO A 32 19.35 -0.30 3.70
N TYR A 33 19.66 -0.45 5.00
CA TYR A 33 19.33 -1.66 5.76
C TYR A 33 17.82 -1.78 5.99
N TYR A 34 17.16 -0.67 6.30
CA TYR A 34 15.71 -0.61 6.41
C TYR A 34 15.03 -1.04 5.10
N GLU A 35 15.54 -0.61 3.95
CA GLU A 35 15.00 -1.00 2.64
C GLU A 35 15.10 -2.50 2.38
N VAL A 36 16.24 -3.13 2.71
CA VAL A 36 16.40 -4.59 2.58
C VAL A 36 15.44 -5.34 3.51
N LEU A 37 15.30 -4.88 4.77
CA LEU A 37 14.35 -5.46 5.71
C LEU A 37 12.89 -5.31 5.22
N CYS A 38 12.55 -4.15 4.67
CA CYS A 38 11.24 -3.93 4.05
C CYS A 38 10.98 -4.89 2.90
N ARG A 39 11.94 -5.04 1.96
CA ARG A 39 11.85 -6.03 0.88
C ARG A 39 11.55 -7.41 1.45
N TRP A 40 12.35 -7.89 2.40
CA TRP A 40 12.19 -9.23 2.99
C TRP A 40 10.83 -9.41 3.68
N SER A 41 10.34 -8.38 4.37
CA SER A 41 9.04 -8.43 5.06
C SER A 41 7.83 -8.52 4.14
N VAL A 42 7.99 -8.14 2.86
CA VAL A 42 6.90 -8.12 1.87
C VAL A 42 7.19 -8.99 0.65
N THR A 43 8.22 -9.82 0.71
CA THR A 43 8.53 -10.78 -0.36
C THR A 43 7.58 -11.97 -0.27
N GLN A 44 7.08 -12.41 -1.41
CA GLN A 44 6.33 -13.65 -1.52
C GLN A 44 7.31 -14.84 -1.45
N PHE A 45 7.04 -15.79 -0.55
CA PHE A 45 7.79 -17.02 -0.44
C PHE A 45 6.96 -18.19 -0.98
N ASP A 46 7.62 -19.10 -1.69
CA ASP A 46 7.11 -20.42 -2.04
C ASP A 46 7.81 -21.46 -1.15
N ILE A 47 7.04 -22.05 -0.22
CA ILE A 47 7.46 -22.97 0.83
C ILE A 47 8.55 -22.38 1.75
N GLU A 48 9.79 -22.28 1.28
CA GLU A 48 10.97 -21.80 2.00
C GLU A 48 11.84 -20.82 1.19
N TRP A 49 11.55 -20.63 -0.11
CA TRP A 49 12.36 -19.83 -1.01
C TRP A 49 11.60 -18.63 -1.54
N GLU A 50 12.32 -17.55 -1.87
CA GLU A 50 11.70 -16.39 -2.53
C GLU A 50 11.09 -16.81 -3.87
N ALA A 51 9.81 -16.50 -4.07
CA ALA A 51 9.13 -16.76 -5.33
C ALA A 51 9.79 -15.93 -6.43
N LYS A 52 10.35 -16.61 -7.44
CA LYS A 52 11.05 -15.95 -8.55
C LYS A 52 10.06 -15.29 -9.50
N PRO A 53 10.39 -14.12 -10.07
CA PRO A 53 9.60 -13.54 -11.15
C PRO A 53 9.48 -14.51 -12.34
N SER A 54 8.32 -14.53 -12.99
CA SER A 54 8.10 -15.35 -14.18
C SER A 54 8.94 -14.86 -15.37
N GLU A 55 9.15 -15.73 -16.36
CA GLU A 55 9.86 -15.38 -17.60
C GLU A 55 9.23 -14.18 -18.31
N ARG A 56 7.90 -14.07 -18.26
CA ARG A 56 7.13 -12.92 -18.73
C ARG A 56 7.63 -11.62 -18.13
N ILE A 57 7.72 -11.55 -16.79
CA ILE A 57 8.17 -10.35 -16.09
C ILE A 57 9.61 -10.03 -16.51
N LEU A 58 10.51 -11.01 -16.51
CA LEU A 58 11.92 -10.82 -16.86
C LEU A 58 12.09 -10.34 -18.32
N ARG A 59 11.31 -10.87 -19.26
CA ARG A 59 11.28 -10.45 -20.67
C ARG A 59 10.85 -8.99 -20.78
N ILE A 60 9.72 -8.65 -20.17
CA ILE A 60 9.16 -7.29 -20.20
C ILE A 60 10.13 -6.30 -19.54
N THR A 61 10.73 -6.65 -18.41
CA THR A 61 11.72 -5.79 -17.75
C THR A 61 12.91 -5.50 -18.66
N LYS A 62 13.45 -6.52 -19.35
CA LYS A 62 14.57 -6.32 -20.29
C LYS A 62 14.20 -5.37 -21.41
N GLU A 63 12.99 -5.52 -21.98
CA GLU A 63 12.46 -4.62 -23.01
C GLU A 63 12.33 -3.19 -22.48
N VAL A 64 11.70 -3.00 -21.32
CA VAL A 64 11.51 -1.69 -20.70
C VAL A 64 12.87 -1.04 -20.41
N CYS A 65 13.85 -1.79 -19.88
CA CYS A 65 15.20 -1.28 -19.62
C CYS A 65 15.92 -0.72 -20.86
N SER A 66 15.56 -1.13 -22.09
CA SER A 66 16.14 -0.53 -23.30
C SER A 66 15.66 0.90 -23.58
N HIS A 67 14.57 1.35 -22.95
CA HIS A 67 14.08 2.72 -23.03
C HIS A 67 14.74 3.67 -22.01
N PHE A 68 15.71 3.17 -21.24
CA PHE A 68 16.44 3.93 -20.22
C PHE A 68 17.95 3.89 -20.45
N ASN A 69 18.61 5.03 -20.19
CA ASN A 69 20.06 5.19 -20.22
C ASN A 69 20.68 4.57 -18.95
N MET A 70 20.58 3.24 -18.81
CA MET A 70 21.11 2.47 -17.67
C MET A 70 22.41 1.75 -18.03
N THR A 71 23.42 1.89 -17.17
CA THR A 71 24.66 1.10 -17.27
C THR A 71 24.39 -0.36 -16.91
N ASP A 72 25.26 -1.28 -17.35
CA ASP A 72 25.13 -2.70 -17.00
C ASP A 72 25.21 -2.93 -15.48
N TYR A 73 25.99 -2.10 -14.78
CA TYR A 73 26.01 -2.07 -13.32
C TYR A 73 24.62 -1.74 -12.76
N GLN A 74 23.96 -0.67 -13.23
CA GLN A 74 22.62 -0.30 -12.76
C GLN A 74 21.57 -1.38 -13.08
N LYS A 75 21.66 -2.02 -14.24
CA LYS A 75 20.79 -3.15 -14.60
C LYS A 75 21.02 -4.35 -13.67
N SER A 76 22.27 -4.63 -13.30
CA SER A 76 22.60 -5.71 -12.37
C SER A 76 22.17 -5.44 -10.92
N GLN A 77 22.04 -4.16 -10.54
CA GLN A 77 21.55 -3.75 -9.22
C GLN A 77 20.03 -3.74 -9.10
N LEU A 78 19.31 -3.72 -10.23
CA LEU A 78 17.85 -3.72 -10.26
C LEU A 78 17.34 -5.14 -9.95
N ASP A 79 16.78 -5.31 -8.78
CA ASP A 79 16.19 -6.57 -8.34
C ASP A 79 14.65 -6.48 -8.35
N ILE A 80 14.03 -7.43 -9.04
CA ILE A 80 12.57 -7.55 -9.15
C ILE A 80 12.14 -8.73 -8.32
N PHE A 81 11.20 -8.49 -7.42
CA PHE A 81 10.66 -9.51 -6.53
C PHE A 81 9.14 -9.49 -6.52
N LEU A 82 8.53 -10.59 -6.10
CA LEU A 82 7.09 -10.72 -6.01
C LEU A 82 6.61 -10.40 -4.60
N THR A 83 5.45 -9.77 -4.48
CA THR A 83 4.82 -9.42 -3.19
C THR A 83 3.38 -9.96 -3.11
N PRO A 84 2.90 -10.40 -1.92
CA PRO A 84 1.49 -10.70 -1.69
C PRO A 84 0.60 -9.45 -1.72
N ILE A 85 1.20 -8.26 -1.66
CA ILE A 85 0.48 -6.98 -1.68
C ILE A 85 0.01 -6.72 -3.11
N ASP A 86 -1.19 -6.16 -3.25
CA ASP A 86 -1.81 -5.86 -4.54
C ASP A 86 -1.31 -4.54 -5.15
N GLU A 87 -0.31 -3.88 -4.57
CA GLU A 87 0.31 -2.63 -5.03
C GLU A 87 1.77 -2.89 -5.44
N SER A 88 2.26 -2.20 -6.47
CA SER A 88 3.68 -2.23 -6.79
C SER A 88 4.48 -1.42 -5.76
N LEU A 89 5.65 -1.91 -5.37
CA LEU A 89 6.54 -1.25 -4.43
C LEU A 89 7.85 -0.86 -5.12
N VAL A 90 8.41 0.29 -4.74
CA VAL A 90 9.77 0.68 -5.12
C VAL A 90 10.57 1.08 -3.90
N LEU A 91 11.77 0.51 -3.76
CA LEU A 91 12.70 0.81 -2.68
C LEU A 91 14.10 1.09 -3.26
N GLY A 92 14.83 2.03 -2.66
CA GLY A 92 16.21 2.30 -3.04
C GLY A 92 16.36 3.34 -4.17
N SER A 93 17.44 3.21 -4.94
CA SER A 93 17.83 4.18 -5.96
C SER A 93 18.76 3.55 -6.98
N LEU A 94 18.57 3.86 -8.27
CA LEU A 94 19.51 3.50 -9.35
C LEU A 94 20.70 4.46 -9.46
N ARG A 95 20.68 5.60 -8.75
CA ARG A 95 21.73 6.63 -8.81
C ARG A 95 22.59 6.72 -7.56
N SER A 96 22.05 6.32 -6.41
CA SER A 96 22.80 6.30 -5.15
C SER A 96 23.39 4.90 -4.93
N PRO A 97 24.57 4.78 -4.30
CA PRO A 97 25.11 3.47 -3.91
C PRO A 97 24.10 2.65 -3.10
N GLY A 98 24.09 1.33 -3.28
CA GLY A 98 23.18 0.41 -2.61
C GLY A 98 22.22 -0.28 -3.59
N TYR A 99 21.03 -0.63 -3.11
CA TYR A 99 20.07 -1.45 -3.83
C TYR A 99 19.00 -0.64 -4.55
N ALA A 100 18.38 -1.25 -5.58
CA ALA A 100 17.20 -0.76 -6.26
C ALA A 100 16.21 -1.93 -6.44
N PHE A 101 15.08 -1.86 -5.76
CA PHE A 101 14.09 -2.94 -5.75
C PHE A 101 12.77 -2.50 -6.39
N ILE A 102 12.18 -3.39 -7.19
CA ILE A 102 10.80 -3.28 -7.67
C ILE A 102 10.03 -4.52 -7.19
N GLY A 103 9.07 -4.30 -6.30
CA GLY A 103 8.12 -5.32 -5.86
C GLY A 103 6.88 -5.30 -6.74
N LEU A 104 6.53 -6.42 -7.35
CA LEU A 104 5.32 -6.57 -8.15
C LEU A 104 4.35 -7.54 -7.47
N PRO A 105 3.03 -7.29 -7.47
CA PRO A 105 2.05 -8.28 -7.05
C PRO A 105 2.30 -9.64 -7.70
N TYR A 106 2.30 -10.72 -6.91
CA TYR A 106 2.66 -12.06 -7.40
C TYR A 106 1.83 -12.50 -8.60
N PHE A 107 0.57 -12.07 -8.65
CA PHE A 107 -0.36 -12.44 -9.70
C PHE A 107 -0.13 -11.72 -11.04
N PHE A 108 0.73 -10.71 -11.09
CA PHE A 108 1.19 -10.15 -12.37
C PHE A 108 2.09 -11.12 -13.16
N GLY A 109 2.52 -12.22 -12.52
CA GLY A 109 3.26 -13.28 -13.19
C GLY A 109 2.42 -14.08 -14.20
N TYR A 110 1.09 -14.15 -14.03
CA TYR A 110 0.19 -14.99 -14.81
C TYR A 110 -0.20 -14.35 -16.15
N GLU A 111 -0.10 -15.09 -17.25
CA GLU A 111 -0.56 -14.63 -18.57
C GLU A 111 -2.04 -14.94 -18.81
N SER A 112 -2.53 -16.01 -18.21
CA SER A 112 -3.89 -16.51 -18.39
C SER A 112 -4.53 -16.92 -17.06
N SER A 113 -5.86 -16.80 -16.96
CA SER A 113 -6.63 -17.23 -15.77
C SER A 113 -6.44 -18.73 -15.47
N SER A 114 -6.02 -19.53 -16.46
CA SER A 114 -5.74 -20.97 -16.34
C SER A 114 -4.42 -21.30 -15.64
N GLU A 115 -3.45 -20.38 -15.60
CA GLU A 115 -2.18 -20.58 -14.88
C GLU A 115 -2.32 -20.38 -13.37
N ILE A 116 -3.43 -19.78 -12.94
CA ILE A 116 -3.63 -19.38 -11.56
C ILE A 116 -3.96 -20.62 -10.73
N SER A 117 -3.03 -21.02 -9.85
CA SER A 117 -3.28 -22.10 -8.90
C SER A 117 -4.40 -21.71 -7.93
N LEU A 118 -5.52 -22.42 -8.03
CA LEU A 118 -6.71 -22.18 -7.21
C LEU A 118 -6.46 -22.46 -5.71
N ASP A 119 -5.52 -23.36 -5.39
CA ASP A 119 -5.19 -23.75 -4.02
C ASP A 119 -4.56 -22.60 -3.23
N SER A 120 -3.86 -21.69 -3.92
CA SER A 120 -3.23 -20.51 -3.32
C SER A 120 -4.22 -19.36 -3.07
N LEU A 121 -5.41 -19.45 -3.65
CA LEU A 121 -6.40 -18.39 -3.57
C LEU A 121 -7.41 -18.69 -2.48
N ASP A 122 -7.55 -17.73 -1.57
CA ASP A 122 -8.56 -17.71 -0.51
C ASP A 122 -10.00 -17.61 -1.06
N PHE A 123 -10.47 -18.64 -1.76
CA PHE A 123 -11.87 -18.90 -2.07
C PHE A 123 -12.57 -19.50 -0.85
N TYR A 124 -13.90 -19.40 -0.80
CA TYR A 124 -14.72 -19.94 0.29
C TYR A 124 -14.35 -19.42 1.70
N ARG A 125 -13.78 -18.22 1.78
CA ARG A 125 -13.51 -17.53 3.04
C ARG A 125 -14.70 -16.67 3.47
N PRO A 126 -14.83 -16.30 4.75
CA PRO A 126 -15.91 -15.43 5.22
C PRO A 126 -16.03 -14.10 4.46
N TYR A 127 -14.90 -13.53 4.05
CA TYR A 127 -14.84 -12.27 3.29
C TYR A 127 -14.93 -12.46 1.77
N PHE A 128 -14.71 -13.69 1.28
CA PHE A 128 -14.86 -14.05 -0.12
C PHE A 128 -15.53 -15.44 -0.24
N PRO A 129 -16.85 -15.51 -0.01
CA PRO A 129 -17.60 -16.76 0.15
C PRO A 129 -18.02 -17.34 -1.20
N TYR A 130 -17.23 -17.07 -2.24
CA TYR A 130 -17.49 -17.48 -3.61
C TYR A 130 -16.47 -18.54 -3.99
N GLY A 131 -16.91 -19.52 -4.77
CA GLY A 131 -16.02 -20.50 -5.40
C GLY A 131 -15.35 -19.96 -6.66
N PRO A 132 -14.28 -20.60 -7.15
CA PRO A 132 -13.57 -20.18 -8.35
C PRO A 132 -14.42 -20.24 -9.62
N PHE A 133 -15.42 -21.11 -9.67
CA PHE A 133 -16.29 -21.30 -10.84
C PHE A 133 -17.57 -20.45 -10.84
N SER A 134 -17.87 -19.73 -9.76
CA SER A 134 -18.99 -18.78 -9.73
C SER A 134 -18.70 -17.58 -10.63
N LYS A 135 -19.72 -16.80 -10.98
CA LYS A 135 -19.50 -15.59 -11.78
C LYS A 135 -18.50 -14.64 -11.11
N ILE A 136 -18.65 -14.42 -9.81
CA ILE A 136 -17.77 -13.55 -9.00
C ILE A 136 -16.37 -14.15 -8.85
N GLY A 137 -16.24 -15.48 -8.79
CA GLY A 137 -14.95 -16.16 -8.76
C GLY A 137 -14.17 -15.98 -10.06
N LYS A 138 -14.86 -16.13 -11.20
CA LYS A 138 -14.29 -15.87 -12.54
C LYS A 138 -13.90 -14.41 -12.70
N ASP A 139 -14.77 -13.48 -12.29
CA ASP A 139 -14.46 -12.05 -12.31
C ASP A 139 -13.17 -11.72 -11.52
N ARG A 140 -12.95 -12.38 -10.36
CA ARG A 140 -11.71 -12.25 -9.59
C ARG A 140 -10.49 -12.74 -10.39
N LEU A 141 -10.58 -13.94 -10.97
CA LEU A 141 -9.48 -14.54 -11.73
C LEU A 141 -9.13 -13.70 -12.96
N ASP A 142 -10.13 -13.20 -13.67
CA ASP A 142 -9.93 -12.35 -14.84
C ASP A 142 -9.28 -11.01 -14.46
N LEU A 143 -9.66 -10.45 -13.30
CA LEU A 143 -9.02 -9.25 -12.75
C LEU A 143 -7.60 -9.50 -12.23
N MET A 144 -7.17 -10.74 -11.98
CA MET A 144 -5.78 -11.03 -11.62
C MET A 144 -4.85 -10.97 -12.84
N ASN A 145 -5.39 -11.04 -14.06
CA ASN A 145 -4.61 -10.90 -15.28
C ASN A 145 -4.40 -9.43 -15.64
N LEU A 146 -3.15 -8.97 -15.64
CA LEU A 146 -2.77 -7.64 -16.10
C LEU A 146 -2.30 -7.70 -17.56
N PRO A 147 -2.82 -6.88 -18.49
CA PRO A 147 -2.34 -6.81 -19.86
C PRO A 147 -0.83 -6.50 -19.94
N GLU A 148 -0.13 -7.05 -20.94
CA GLU A 148 1.32 -6.85 -21.09
C GLU A 148 1.72 -5.38 -21.25
N SER A 149 0.95 -4.58 -22.00
CA SER A 149 1.14 -3.13 -22.13
C SER A 149 0.99 -2.39 -20.80
N ALA A 150 0.06 -2.80 -19.95
CA ALA A 150 -0.11 -2.23 -18.61
C ALA A 150 1.05 -2.60 -17.69
N LEU A 151 1.56 -3.83 -17.78
CA LEU A 151 2.75 -4.27 -17.04
C LEU A 151 4.02 -3.53 -17.51
N LYS A 152 4.19 -3.31 -18.83
CA LYS A 152 5.26 -2.48 -19.40
C LYS A 152 5.26 -1.07 -18.83
N PHE A 153 4.09 -0.42 -18.82
CA PHE A 153 3.93 0.90 -18.23
C PHE A 153 4.28 0.91 -16.75
N LEU A 154 3.77 -0.05 -15.98
CA LEU A 154 4.03 -0.17 -14.55
C LEU A 154 5.53 -0.28 -14.25
N ILE A 155 6.24 -1.19 -14.93
CA ILE A 155 7.68 -1.38 -14.72
C ILE A 155 8.46 -0.11 -15.11
N ALA A 156 8.11 0.54 -16.21
CA ALA A 156 8.75 1.79 -16.62
C ALA A 156 8.56 2.90 -15.58
N ARG A 157 7.36 3.00 -15.02
CA ARG A 157 7.01 3.95 -13.95
C ARG A 157 7.81 3.71 -12.68
N GLU A 158 7.97 2.45 -12.29
CA GLU A 158 8.78 2.10 -11.13
C GLU A 158 10.28 2.37 -11.36
N ILE A 159 10.81 2.15 -12.57
CA ILE A 159 12.19 2.54 -12.93
C ILE A 159 12.37 4.06 -12.86
N VAL A 160 11.41 4.85 -13.34
CA VAL A 160 11.43 6.32 -13.21
C VAL A 160 11.44 6.74 -11.74
N ARG A 161 10.64 6.08 -10.87
CA ARG A 161 10.62 6.30 -9.42
C ARG A 161 11.95 5.96 -8.73
N LEU A 162 12.69 4.98 -9.25
CA LEU A 162 14.07 4.69 -8.86
C LEU A 162 15.11 5.70 -9.36
N GLN A 163 14.67 6.74 -10.07
CA GLN A 163 15.48 7.76 -10.72
C GLN A 163 16.25 7.26 -11.95
N GLY A 164 15.70 6.26 -12.64
CA GLY A 164 16.13 5.88 -13.98
C GLY A 164 16.00 7.08 -14.94
N VAL A 165 17.00 7.26 -15.80
CA VAL A 165 17.04 8.31 -16.81
C VAL A 165 16.54 7.72 -18.11
N THR A 166 15.51 8.33 -18.71
CA THR A 166 14.99 7.87 -20.02
C THR A 166 16.02 8.11 -21.11
N VAL A 167 15.85 7.47 -22.27
CA VAL A 167 16.65 7.78 -23.48
C VAL A 167 16.53 9.26 -23.92
N THR A 168 15.46 9.94 -23.52
CA THR A 168 15.22 11.38 -23.73
C THR A 168 15.79 12.27 -22.62
N ASP A 169 16.65 11.74 -21.76
CA ASP A 169 17.27 12.39 -20.59
C ASP A 169 16.29 12.97 -19.55
N GLN A 170 15.04 12.49 -19.55
CA GLN A 170 14.06 12.83 -18.53
C GLN A 170 14.25 11.95 -17.29
N LYS A 171 14.03 12.54 -16.11
CA LYS A 171 14.11 11.86 -14.81
C LYS A 171 13.30 12.60 -13.76
N LEU A 172 12.96 11.91 -12.68
CA LEU A 172 12.43 12.54 -11.48
C LEU A 172 13.53 13.25 -10.67
N PRO A 173 13.17 14.29 -9.90
CA PRO A 173 14.13 15.03 -9.08
C PRO A 173 14.71 14.17 -7.94
N LEU A 174 13.90 13.29 -7.34
CA LEU A 174 14.27 12.47 -6.18
C LEU A 174 13.92 11.01 -6.42
N SER A 175 14.85 10.12 -6.10
CA SER A 175 14.62 8.67 -6.04
C SER A 175 13.69 8.28 -4.88
N ALA A 176 13.12 7.08 -4.91
CA ALA A 176 12.34 6.53 -3.80
C ALA A 176 13.07 6.59 -2.45
N ARG A 177 14.37 6.23 -2.41
CA ARG A 177 15.21 6.40 -1.20
C ARG A 177 15.24 7.84 -0.73
N SER A 178 15.52 8.77 -1.64
CA SER A 178 15.60 10.20 -1.30
C SER A 178 14.25 10.73 -0.80
N GLN A 179 13.13 10.24 -1.34
CA GLN A 179 11.79 10.60 -0.86
C GLN A 179 11.48 10.02 0.53
N SER A 180 11.92 8.79 0.83
CA SER A 180 11.84 8.19 2.17
C SER A 180 12.66 8.98 3.19
N LEU A 181 13.91 9.33 2.83
CA LEU A 181 14.78 10.18 3.66
C LEU A 181 14.20 11.56 3.88
N LEU A 182 13.66 12.19 2.83
CA LEU A 182 12.97 13.47 2.94
C LEU A 182 11.79 13.37 3.92
N THR A 183 11.00 12.29 3.83
CA THR A 183 9.85 12.09 4.72
C THR A 183 10.30 11.95 6.17
N SER A 184 11.25 11.05 6.46
CA SER A 184 11.75 10.83 7.83
C SER A 184 12.41 12.09 8.41
N ASN A 185 13.29 12.74 7.65
CA ASN A 185 13.96 13.96 8.10
C ASN A 185 13.00 15.14 8.24
N SER A 186 11.94 15.21 7.43
CA SER A 186 10.91 16.24 7.59
C SER A 186 10.10 16.07 8.87
N ILE A 187 9.87 14.83 9.35
CA ILE A 187 9.22 14.58 10.65
C ILE A 187 10.13 15.11 11.78
N ILE A 188 11.42 14.76 11.75
CA ILE A 188 12.41 15.24 12.73
C ILE A 188 12.48 16.77 12.71
N GLY A 189 12.57 17.36 11.52
CA GLY A 189 12.61 18.80 11.32
C GLY A 189 11.35 19.49 11.82
N SER A 190 10.17 18.92 11.57
CA SER A 190 8.89 19.46 12.05
C SER A 190 8.80 19.45 13.58
N LEU A 191 9.18 18.34 14.23
CA LEU A 191 9.22 18.27 15.70
C LEU A 191 10.23 19.26 16.29
N TYR A 192 11.40 19.40 15.66
CA TYR A 192 12.39 20.38 16.07
C TYR A 192 11.89 21.83 15.94
N LEU A 193 11.21 22.16 14.84
CA LEU A 193 10.59 23.48 14.65
C LEU A 193 9.49 23.73 15.68
N SER A 194 8.60 22.76 15.93
CA SER A 194 7.59 22.85 16.98
C SER A 194 8.23 23.11 18.36
N TYR A 195 9.33 22.44 18.67
CA TYR A 195 10.09 22.69 19.90
C TYR A 195 10.62 24.14 19.95
N GLN A 196 11.20 24.65 18.86
CA GLN A 196 11.68 26.04 18.82
C GLN A 196 10.54 27.05 18.96
N THR A 197 9.38 26.80 18.35
CA THR A 197 8.18 27.62 18.52
C THR A 197 7.71 27.63 19.97
N ILE A 198 7.65 26.46 20.62
CA ILE A 198 7.30 26.35 22.04
C ILE A 198 8.30 27.11 22.92
N PHE A 199 9.60 26.98 22.64
CA PHE A 199 10.65 27.69 23.37
C PHE A 199 10.47 29.21 23.25
N LEU A 200 10.21 29.71 22.03
CA LEU A 200 9.96 31.12 21.78
C LEU A 200 8.71 31.61 22.52
N LEU A 201 7.59 30.88 22.44
CA LEU A 201 6.33 31.22 23.11
C LEU A 201 6.48 31.26 24.64
N ASN A 202 7.24 30.33 25.21
CA ASN A 202 7.53 30.32 26.63
C ASN A 202 8.31 31.57 27.06
N ARG A 203 9.22 32.06 26.21
CA ARG A 203 10.03 33.25 26.48
C ARG A 203 9.24 34.55 26.29
N THR A 204 8.40 34.63 25.27
CA THR A 204 7.66 35.86 24.94
C THR A 204 6.41 36.06 25.81
N ILE A 205 5.64 35.00 26.05
CA ILE A 205 4.35 35.07 26.76
C ILE A 205 4.49 34.66 28.22
N THR A 206 5.64 34.12 28.64
CA THR A 206 5.84 33.56 29.99
C THR A 206 4.77 32.51 30.34
N LEU A 207 4.40 31.66 29.36
CA LEU A 207 3.42 30.59 29.50
C LEU A 207 3.57 29.77 30.81
N PRO A 208 4.80 29.41 31.27
CA PRO A 208 4.98 28.71 32.54
C PRO A 208 4.43 29.42 33.78
N LEU A 209 4.38 30.75 33.77
CA LEU A 209 3.88 31.57 34.89
C LEU A 209 2.38 31.83 34.78
N ARG A 210 1.82 31.85 33.57
CA ARG A 210 0.44 32.27 33.32
C ARG A 210 -0.56 31.13 33.19
N VAL A 211 -0.09 29.94 32.84
CA VAL A 211 -0.96 28.83 32.41
C VAL A 211 -0.67 27.57 33.21
N SER A 212 -1.73 26.86 33.61
CA SER A 212 -1.63 25.60 34.35
C SER A 212 -0.78 24.57 33.60
N ILE A 213 -0.23 23.59 34.32
CA ILE A 213 0.56 22.50 33.72
C ILE A 213 -0.25 21.77 32.63
N ALA A 214 -1.51 21.44 32.92
CA ALA A 214 -2.38 20.73 31.98
C ALA A 214 -2.61 21.51 30.68
N SER A 215 -2.94 22.79 30.80
CA SER A 215 -3.16 23.66 29.63
C SER A 215 -1.86 23.86 28.82
N ARG A 216 -0.69 23.92 29.47
CA ARG A 216 0.60 23.96 28.76
C ARG A 216 0.86 22.67 27.98
N THR A 217 0.63 21.51 28.58
CA THR A 217 0.76 20.22 27.89
C THR A 217 -0.15 20.16 26.67
N LEU A 218 -1.39 20.63 26.77
CA LEU A 218 -2.31 20.71 25.64
C LEU A 218 -1.79 21.64 24.54
N ILE A 219 -1.31 22.84 24.88
CA ILE A 219 -0.75 23.78 23.90
C ILE A 219 0.48 23.19 23.20
N TYR A 220 1.42 22.59 23.95
CA TYR A 220 2.63 22.00 23.37
C TYR A 220 2.33 20.81 22.47
N THR A 221 1.36 19.97 22.88
CA THR A 221 0.87 18.85 22.08
C THR A 221 0.22 19.36 20.81
N PHE A 222 -0.64 20.39 20.91
CA PHE A 222 -1.31 21.00 19.77
C PHE A 222 -0.30 21.57 18.75
N ILE A 223 0.69 22.34 19.20
CA ILE A 223 1.74 22.89 18.31
C ILE A 223 2.52 21.78 17.61
N SER A 224 2.82 20.69 18.31
CA SER A 224 3.55 19.55 17.75
C SER A 224 2.70 18.79 16.72
N LEU A 225 1.44 18.49 17.05
CA LEU A 225 0.51 17.83 16.13
C LEU A 225 0.22 18.71 14.90
N PHE A 226 0.09 20.02 15.07
CA PHE A 226 -0.14 20.96 13.98
C PHE A 226 1.08 21.06 13.05
N GLY A 227 2.30 21.06 13.60
CA GLY A 227 3.54 20.97 12.82
C GLY A 227 3.63 19.67 12.01
N LEU A 228 3.32 18.53 12.64
CA LEU A 228 3.28 17.24 11.95
C LEU A 228 2.19 17.19 10.87
N PHE A 229 1.04 17.80 11.13
CA PHE A 229 -0.04 17.91 10.16
C PHE A 229 0.40 18.67 8.91
N PHE A 230 1.00 19.85 9.05
CA PHE A 230 1.51 20.60 7.90
C PHE A 230 2.62 19.87 7.16
N GLN A 231 3.54 19.24 7.88
CA GLN A 231 4.57 18.39 7.29
C GLN A 231 3.93 17.29 6.43
N HIS A 232 2.91 16.61 6.94
CA HIS A 232 2.19 15.59 6.21
C HIS A 232 1.54 16.15 4.93
N GLN A 233 0.85 17.29 5.00
CA GLN A 233 0.24 17.93 3.83
C GLN A 233 1.28 18.25 2.75
N MET A 234 2.41 18.83 3.13
CA MET A 234 3.49 19.17 2.20
C MET A 234 4.10 17.93 1.53
N ILE A 235 4.37 16.87 2.31
CA ILE A 235 4.90 15.61 1.77
C ILE A 235 3.87 14.93 0.87
N LEU A 236 2.59 14.93 1.22
CA LEU A 236 1.54 14.33 0.40
C LEU A 236 1.36 15.08 -0.93
N ALA A 237 1.36 16.41 -0.91
CA ALA A 237 1.34 17.23 -2.12
C ALA A 237 2.57 16.97 -3.01
N TRP A 238 3.76 16.83 -2.41
CA TRP A 238 4.99 16.51 -3.14
C TRP A 238 4.96 15.10 -3.76
N ARG A 239 4.46 14.08 -3.03
CA ARG A 239 4.29 12.72 -3.55
C ARG A 239 3.29 12.68 -4.69
N ARG A 240 2.17 13.40 -4.56
CA ARG A 240 1.19 13.57 -5.65
C ARG A 240 1.85 14.15 -6.90
N TYR A 241 2.61 15.23 -6.77
CA TYR A 241 3.37 15.81 -7.88
C TYR A 241 4.33 14.81 -8.51
N CYS A 242 5.10 14.08 -7.71
CA CYS A 242 6.06 13.09 -8.20
C CYS A 242 5.37 11.93 -8.93
N CYS A 243 4.23 11.44 -8.46
CA CYS A 243 3.48 10.37 -9.11
C CYS A 243 2.96 10.78 -10.48
N LEU A 244 2.32 11.96 -10.57
CA LEU A 244 1.82 12.50 -11.84
C LEU A 244 2.97 12.77 -12.81
N ARG A 245 4.10 13.29 -12.31
CA ARG A 245 5.28 13.54 -13.12
C ARG A 245 5.94 12.24 -13.61
N ALA A 246 5.94 11.19 -12.80
CA ALA A 246 6.45 9.87 -13.20
C ALA A 246 5.66 9.35 -14.41
N ASP A 247 4.32 9.43 -14.35
CA ASP A 247 3.46 8.99 -15.44
C ASP A 247 3.70 9.80 -16.72
N GLN A 248 3.83 11.12 -16.61
CA GLN A 248 4.16 11.98 -17.75
C GLN A 248 5.49 11.59 -18.42
N ILE A 249 6.52 11.31 -17.62
CA ILE A 249 7.83 10.89 -18.14
C ILE A 249 7.69 9.56 -18.88
N VAL A 250 6.98 8.59 -18.31
CA VAL A 250 6.76 7.29 -18.96
C VAL A 250 5.97 7.43 -20.26
N CYS A 251 4.92 8.24 -20.28
CA CYS A 251 4.14 8.48 -21.49
C CYS A 251 4.94 9.22 -22.58
N SER A 252 5.96 10.00 -22.20
CA SER A 252 6.86 10.63 -23.16
C SER A 252 7.76 9.64 -23.92
N LEU A 253 7.88 8.39 -23.45
CA LEU A 253 8.63 7.32 -24.12
C LEU A 253 7.91 6.80 -25.38
N GLY A 254 6.61 7.06 -25.51
CA GLY A 254 5.84 6.70 -26.69
C GLY A 254 4.36 6.41 -26.40
N GLU A 255 3.56 6.38 -27.46
CA GLU A 255 2.11 6.14 -27.37
C GLU A 255 1.78 4.75 -26.81
N SER A 256 2.63 3.75 -27.04
CA SER A 256 2.47 2.40 -26.46
C SER A 256 2.47 2.43 -24.93
N PHE A 257 3.33 3.26 -24.32
CA PHE A 257 3.37 3.45 -22.88
C PHE A 257 2.14 4.22 -22.38
N ARG A 258 1.66 5.21 -23.11
CA ARG A 258 0.41 5.91 -22.74
C ARG A 258 -0.78 4.97 -22.74
N GLN A 259 -0.96 4.17 -23.78
CA GLN A 259 -2.01 3.16 -23.85
C GLN A 259 -1.88 2.12 -22.72
N GLY A 260 -0.65 1.70 -22.43
CA GLY A 260 -0.36 0.85 -21.27
C GLY A 260 -0.79 1.48 -19.94
N GLY A 261 -0.52 2.78 -19.75
CA GLY A 261 -0.93 3.51 -18.55
C GLY A 261 -2.45 3.65 -18.40
N LEU A 262 -3.17 3.90 -19.49
CA LEU A 262 -4.63 3.92 -19.49
C LEU A 262 -5.20 2.54 -19.09
N GLN A 263 -4.70 1.46 -19.69
CA GLN A 263 -5.11 0.10 -19.34
C GLN A 263 -4.78 -0.24 -17.88
N TYR A 264 -3.62 0.20 -17.38
CA TYR A 264 -3.21 -0.04 -16.01
C TYR A 264 -4.15 0.64 -15.00
N TYR A 265 -4.44 1.93 -15.16
CA TYR A 265 -5.31 2.63 -14.22
C TYR A 265 -6.77 2.21 -14.34
N ASP A 266 -7.26 1.87 -15.54
CA ASP A 266 -8.58 1.25 -15.69
C ASP A 266 -8.66 -0.08 -14.94
N TRP A 267 -7.68 -0.97 -15.14
CA TRP A 267 -7.56 -2.22 -14.40
C TRP A 267 -7.55 -1.97 -12.90
N ARG A 268 -6.76 -0.99 -12.43
CA ARG A 268 -6.62 -0.67 -11.00
C ARG A 268 -7.94 -0.21 -10.39
N ILE A 269 -8.68 0.65 -11.09
CA ILE A 269 -10.00 1.13 -10.64
C ILE A 269 -10.98 -0.05 -10.56
N ARG A 270 -10.99 -0.94 -11.57
CA ARG A 270 -11.84 -2.15 -11.56
C ARG A 270 -11.48 -3.11 -10.43
N TRP A 271 -10.19 -3.34 -10.18
CA TRP A 271 -9.69 -4.14 -9.06
C TRP A 271 -10.13 -3.58 -7.71
N ASN A 272 -9.92 -2.28 -7.49
CA ASN A 272 -10.31 -1.61 -6.25
C ASN A 272 -11.83 -1.62 -6.06
N LYS A 273 -12.61 -1.39 -7.13
CA LYS A 273 -14.07 -1.44 -7.10
C LYS A 273 -14.58 -2.83 -6.74
N PHE A 274 -14.01 -3.87 -7.35
CA PHE A 274 -14.34 -5.26 -7.03
C PHE A 274 -14.19 -5.54 -5.54
N TRP A 275 -13.06 -5.15 -4.94
CA TRP A 275 -12.85 -5.35 -3.51
C TRP A 275 -13.70 -4.43 -2.62
N ALA A 276 -14.03 -3.21 -3.08
CA ALA A 276 -14.93 -2.30 -2.36
C ALA A 276 -16.32 -2.90 -2.17
N GLU A 277 -16.89 -3.46 -3.26
CA GLU A 277 -18.18 -4.13 -3.23
C GLU A 277 -18.15 -5.34 -2.29
N ARG A 278 -17.13 -6.20 -2.39
CA ARG A 278 -16.99 -7.38 -1.52
C ARG A 278 -16.81 -7.01 -0.05
N GLN A 279 -16.12 -5.90 0.25
CA GLN A 279 -15.99 -5.40 1.62
C GLN A 279 -17.33 -4.89 2.18
N GLU A 280 -18.14 -4.21 1.35
CA GLU A 280 -19.47 -3.73 1.74
C GLU A 280 -20.42 -4.89 2.01
N GLU A 281 -20.47 -5.88 1.10
CA GLU A 281 -21.23 -7.12 1.28
C GLU A 281 -20.81 -7.86 2.56
N PHE A 282 -19.51 -7.96 2.83
CA PHE A 282 -19.01 -8.59 4.05
C PHE A 282 -19.44 -7.83 5.31
N LYS A 283 -19.38 -6.49 5.30
CA LYS A 283 -19.85 -5.64 6.40
C LYS A 283 -21.36 -5.82 6.63
N GLU A 284 -22.14 -5.93 5.56
CA GLU A 284 -23.57 -6.18 5.62
C GLU A 284 -23.89 -7.56 6.21
N ARG A 285 -23.26 -8.63 5.70
CA ARG A 285 -23.39 -9.99 6.25
C ARG A 285 -23.05 -10.04 7.74
N LYS A 286 -21.97 -9.38 8.16
CA LYS A 286 -21.58 -9.29 9.57
C LYS A 286 -22.64 -8.56 10.42
N ARG A 287 -23.26 -7.50 9.89
CA ARG A 287 -24.37 -6.80 10.56
C ARG A 287 -25.60 -7.71 10.69
N LEU A 288 -25.94 -8.48 9.66
CA LEU A 288 -27.05 -9.44 9.68
C LEU A 288 -26.80 -10.56 10.69
N ILE A 289 -25.60 -11.14 10.73
CA ILE A 289 -25.20 -12.16 11.72
C ILE A 289 -25.29 -11.60 13.15
N LYS A 290 -24.88 -10.34 13.37
CA LYS A 290 -24.98 -9.71 14.70
C LYS A 290 -26.44 -9.49 15.10
N LYS A 291 -27.31 -9.10 14.17
CA LYS A 291 -28.76 -8.95 14.41
C LYS A 291 -29.42 -10.29 14.70
N SER A 292 -29.09 -11.36 13.96
CA SER A 292 -29.67 -12.69 14.18
C SER A 292 -29.26 -13.29 15.52
N ASN A 293 -28.06 -13.00 16.03
CA ASN A 293 -27.63 -13.41 17.38
C ASN A 293 -28.44 -12.75 18.50
N HIS A 294 -29.12 -11.63 18.26
CA HIS A 294 -30.03 -11.01 19.25
C HIS A 294 -31.47 -11.56 19.16
N ASN A 295 -31.83 -12.20 18.05
CA ASN A 295 -33.11 -12.86 17.87
C ASN A 295 -32.91 -14.37 18.07
N GLY A 296 -32.95 -14.83 19.33
CA GLY A 296 -32.57 -16.16 19.82
C GLY A 296 -33.33 -17.40 19.28
N ALA A 297 -33.65 -17.46 17.99
CA ALA A 297 -34.27 -18.62 17.34
C ALA A 297 -33.90 -18.69 15.84
N ALA A 298 -32.62 -18.80 15.51
CA ALA A 298 -32.22 -19.16 14.14
C ALA A 298 -32.42 -20.68 13.96
N ARG A 299 -33.61 -21.07 13.45
CA ARG A 299 -33.86 -22.39 12.85
C ARG A 299 -32.73 -22.68 11.86
N TYR A 300 -32.01 -23.78 12.08
CA TYR A 300 -31.02 -24.28 11.13
C TYR A 300 -31.74 -24.67 9.83
N ASP A 301 -31.25 -24.12 8.71
CA ASP A 301 -31.62 -24.57 7.36
C ASP A 301 -31.17 -26.04 7.18
N PRO A 302 -32.04 -26.97 6.75
CA PRO A 302 -31.68 -28.36 6.44
C PRO A 302 -30.47 -28.49 5.52
N VAL A 303 -30.26 -27.54 4.59
CA VAL A 303 -29.11 -27.53 3.66
C VAL A 303 -27.79 -27.41 4.41
N MET A 304 -27.77 -26.67 5.52
CA MET A 304 -26.60 -26.47 6.36
C MET A 304 -26.17 -27.72 7.11
N LYS A 305 -27.15 -28.52 7.56
CA LYS A 305 -26.88 -29.79 8.24
C LYS A 305 -26.23 -30.76 7.26
N TYR A 306 -26.69 -30.77 6.01
CA TYR A 306 -26.14 -31.58 4.94
C TYR A 306 -24.71 -31.18 4.57
N GLN A 307 -24.41 -29.88 4.40
CA GLN A 307 -23.06 -29.40 4.10
C GLN A 307 -22.07 -29.67 5.25
N LEU A 308 -22.48 -29.51 6.51
CA LEU A 308 -21.64 -29.84 7.68
C LEU A 308 -21.43 -31.35 7.87
N GLU A 309 -22.40 -32.19 7.48
CA GLU A 309 -22.24 -33.65 7.46
C GLU A 309 -21.28 -34.08 6.34
N ILE A 310 -21.30 -33.42 5.18
CA ILE A 310 -20.35 -33.65 4.08
C ILE A 310 -18.93 -33.22 4.47
N GLU A 311 -18.72 -32.04 5.07
CA GLU A 311 -17.38 -31.63 5.52
C GLU A 311 -16.81 -32.54 6.63
N LYS A 312 -17.67 -33.05 7.52
CA LYS A 312 -17.24 -34.01 8.56
C LYS A 312 -16.94 -35.40 8.01
N SER A 313 -17.52 -35.78 6.88
CA SER A 313 -17.25 -37.08 6.23
C SER A 313 -16.06 -37.00 5.26
N ALA A 314 -15.87 -35.86 4.58
CA ALA A 314 -14.68 -35.58 3.77
C ALA A 314 -13.37 -35.57 4.59
N GLY A 315 -13.44 -35.17 5.87
CA GLY A 315 -12.29 -35.24 6.78
C GLY A 315 -11.93 -36.64 7.30
N LYS A 316 -12.64 -37.71 6.89
CA LYS A 316 -12.40 -39.08 7.39
C LYS A 316 -12.13 -40.14 6.33
N ASN A 317 -12.41 -39.89 5.05
CA ASN A 317 -12.19 -40.86 3.98
C ASN A 317 -11.83 -40.13 2.68
N THR A 318 -10.54 -39.93 2.40
CA THR A 318 -10.09 -39.59 1.03
C THR A 318 -8.85 -40.41 0.71
N THR A 319 -9.11 -41.65 0.30
CA THR A 319 -8.33 -42.33 -0.74
C THR A 319 -8.19 -41.42 -1.97
N GLU A 320 -7.06 -41.55 -2.63
CA GLU A 320 -6.30 -40.54 -3.39
C GLU A 320 -6.87 -40.08 -4.74
N THR A 321 -8.17 -40.21 -5.06
CA THR A 321 -8.61 -40.06 -6.47
C THR A 321 -9.91 -39.32 -6.80
N ASP A 322 -10.67 -38.79 -5.85
CA ASP A 322 -11.95 -38.11 -6.19
C ASP A 322 -12.00 -36.64 -5.74
N TYR A 323 -11.71 -35.72 -6.67
CA TYR A 323 -11.97 -34.29 -6.50
C TYR A 323 -13.48 -34.01 -6.63
N TYR A 324 -14.13 -33.69 -5.51
CA TYR A 324 -15.51 -33.20 -5.52
C TYR A 324 -15.53 -31.68 -5.71
N LEU A 325 -15.92 -31.22 -6.90
CA LEU A 325 -16.20 -29.81 -7.18
C LEU A 325 -17.64 -29.47 -6.72
N PRO A 326 -17.85 -28.58 -5.73
CA PRO A 326 -19.21 -28.13 -5.40
C PRO A 326 -19.85 -27.47 -6.64
N LYS A 327 -21.10 -27.87 -6.93
CA LYS A 327 -21.88 -27.37 -8.08
C LYS A 327 -21.84 -25.84 -8.16
N SER A 328 -21.67 -25.37 -9.39
CA SER A 328 -21.43 -24.01 -9.85
C SER A 328 -22.63 -23.05 -9.73
N GLU A 329 -23.38 -23.09 -8.63
CA GLU A 329 -24.46 -22.13 -8.41
C GLU A 329 -23.92 -20.89 -7.70
N ASP A 330 -24.35 -19.70 -8.13
CA ASP A 330 -23.99 -18.38 -7.56
C ASP A 330 -24.50 -18.19 -6.11
N ILE A 331 -24.75 -19.28 -5.39
CA ILE A 331 -25.21 -19.28 -4.00
C ILE A 331 -24.00 -18.95 -3.12
N PRO A 332 -23.96 -17.75 -2.52
CA PRO A 332 -22.89 -17.44 -1.58
C PRO A 332 -22.90 -18.43 -0.42
N LEU A 333 -21.72 -18.76 0.11
CA LEU A 333 -21.58 -19.64 1.28
C LEU A 333 -22.62 -19.27 2.36
N ASP A 334 -23.32 -20.28 2.87
CA ASP A 334 -24.43 -20.07 3.80
C ASP A 334 -23.97 -19.29 5.04
N LEU A 335 -24.83 -18.37 5.51
CA LEU A 335 -24.56 -17.43 6.58
C LEU A 335 -24.10 -18.13 7.86
N SER A 336 -24.54 -19.35 8.14
CA SER A 336 -24.08 -20.07 9.34
C SER A 336 -22.71 -20.73 9.18
N ILE A 337 -22.31 -21.15 7.98
CA ILE A 337 -20.92 -21.59 7.70
C ILE A 337 -19.98 -20.40 7.86
N ILE A 338 -20.36 -19.24 7.28
CA ILE A 338 -19.63 -17.97 7.47
C ILE A 338 -19.52 -17.65 8.97
N LYS A 339 -20.60 -17.81 9.74
CA LYS A 339 -20.60 -17.58 11.20
C LYS A 339 -19.63 -18.51 11.92
N GLN A 340 -19.60 -19.81 11.58
CA GLN A 340 -18.66 -20.76 12.18
C GLN A 340 -17.21 -20.46 11.82
N GLN A 341 -16.94 -20.13 10.55
CA GLN A 341 -15.60 -19.73 10.10
C GLN A 341 -15.16 -18.42 10.76
N LEU A 342 -16.04 -17.41 10.90
CA LEU A 342 -15.75 -16.18 11.63
C LEU A 342 -15.46 -16.40 13.13
N LEU A 343 -16.03 -17.45 13.73
CA LEU A 343 -15.73 -17.84 15.11
C LEU A 343 -14.40 -18.59 15.23
N LYS A 344 -14.03 -19.37 14.20
CA LYS A 344 -12.74 -20.09 14.13
C LYS A 344 -11.57 -19.19 13.71
N ASP A 345 -11.82 -18.13 12.94
CA ASP A 345 -10.84 -17.10 12.58
C ASP A 345 -10.52 -16.19 13.79
N GLN A 346 -9.92 -16.78 14.82
CA GLN A 346 -9.21 -16.03 15.86
C GLN A 346 -7.87 -15.45 15.36
N ASN A 347 -7.44 -15.84 14.16
CA ASN A 347 -6.29 -15.26 13.47
C ASN A 347 -6.64 -13.87 12.90
N ARG A 348 -6.39 -12.86 13.74
CA ARG A 348 -6.60 -11.42 13.48
C ARG A 348 -5.97 -10.87 12.19
N THR A 349 -5.10 -11.62 11.52
CA THR A 349 -4.24 -11.11 10.44
C THR A 349 -4.98 -10.93 9.11
N ASN A 350 -5.84 -11.87 8.68
CA ASN A 350 -6.51 -11.77 7.37
C ASN A 350 -7.68 -10.78 7.37
N ILE A 351 -8.39 -10.67 8.50
CA ILE A 351 -9.50 -9.72 8.68
C ILE A 351 -8.99 -8.26 8.59
N ASN A 352 -7.76 -8.00 9.03
CA ASN A 352 -7.20 -6.66 9.03
C ASN A 352 -6.83 -6.17 7.63
N TYR A 353 -6.45 -7.05 6.69
CA TYR A 353 -6.02 -6.61 5.35
C TYR A 353 -7.19 -6.00 4.55
N LEU A 354 -8.37 -6.60 4.66
CA LEU A 354 -9.61 -6.19 3.98
C LEU A 354 -10.50 -5.21 4.77
N GLN A 355 -10.32 -5.05 6.08
CA GLN A 355 -11.14 -4.10 6.86
C GLN A 355 -10.75 -2.63 6.66
N ARG A 356 -9.67 -2.36 5.92
CA ARG A 356 -9.11 -1.02 5.76
C ARG A 356 -9.87 -0.33 4.64
N ASN A 357 -10.52 0.80 4.95
CA ASN A 357 -11.14 1.70 3.98
C ASN A 357 -10.06 2.32 3.07
N ARG A 358 -9.37 1.52 2.24
CA ARG A 358 -8.30 1.99 1.36
C ARG A 358 -8.85 2.72 0.13
N PHE A 359 -10.02 2.32 -0.33
CA PHE A 359 -10.70 2.86 -1.49
C PHE A 359 -12.18 3.11 -1.19
N ASN A 360 -12.81 3.96 -1.99
CA ASN A 360 -14.26 4.16 -1.99
C ASN A 360 -14.98 3.15 -2.91
N ASN A 361 -16.32 3.20 -2.93
CA ASN A 361 -17.13 2.33 -3.79
C ASN A 361 -16.93 2.55 -5.30
N SER A 362 -16.28 3.65 -5.68
CA SER A 362 -15.88 3.92 -7.08
C SER A 362 -14.50 3.37 -7.42
N GLY A 363 -13.80 2.73 -6.48
CA GLY A 363 -12.45 2.20 -6.67
C GLY A 363 -11.32 3.24 -6.50
N ASN A 364 -11.64 4.47 -6.08
CA ASN A 364 -10.63 5.51 -5.88
C ASN A 364 -9.96 5.37 -4.51
N GLU A 365 -8.63 5.50 -4.48
CA GLU A 365 -7.83 5.44 -3.27
C GLU A 365 -8.12 6.62 -2.35
N LEU A 366 -8.17 6.36 -1.04
CA LEU A 366 -8.51 7.33 -0.01
C LEU A 366 -7.28 7.93 0.69
N TRP A 367 -6.20 7.16 0.84
CA TRP A 367 -5.07 7.53 1.71
C TRP A 367 -3.72 7.56 1.00
N SER A 368 -3.45 6.57 0.15
CA SER A 368 -2.21 6.43 -0.60
C SER A 368 -2.52 6.17 -2.06
N GLY A 369 -1.77 6.82 -2.96
CA GLY A 369 -1.77 6.43 -4.36
C GLY A 369 -1.08 5.08 -4.50
N ASP A 370 -1.29 4.43 -5.62
CA ASP A 370 -0.67 3.14 -5.93
C ASP A 370 0.88 3.18 -5.77
N GLY A 371 1.37 2.37 -4.82
CA GLY A 371 2.77 2.24 -4.40
C GLY A 371 3.24 3.17 -3.28
N ASP A 372 2.42 4.14 -2.84
CA ASP A 372 2.78 5.05 -1.74
C ASP A 372 2.46 4.46 -0.35
N GLY A 373 1.64 3.42 -0.29
CA GLY A 373 1.09 2.87 0.95
C GLY A 373 2.09 2.16 1.86
N ILE A 374 3.28 1.81 1.35
CA ILE A 374 4.30 1.05 2.10
C ILE A 374 5.47 1.94 2.53
N ASN A 375 5.60 3.14 1.96
CA ASN A 375 6.67 4.06 2.29
C ASN A 375 6.54 4.60 3.72
N LEU A 376 7.67 4.74 4.42
CA LEU A 376 7.75 5.35 5.75
C LEU A 376 6.99 6.68 5.78
N GLY A 377 6.04 6.80 6.70
CA GLY A 377 5.27 8.01 6.93
C GLY A 377 3.83 7.75 7.36
N TRP A 378 3.15 8.83 7.75
CA TRP A 378 1.73 8.80 8.14
C TRP A 378 0.84 8.17 7.07
N THR A 379 1.14 8.38 5.79
CA THR A 379 0.39 7.81 4.66
C THR A 379 0.38 6.28 4.70
N GLY A 380 1.52 5.65 5.04
CA GLY A 380 1.58 4.20 5.18
C GLY A 380 0.87 3.70 6.44
N ILE A 381 0.96 4.43 7.56
CA ILE A 381 0.19 4.09 8.76
C ILE A 381 -1.33 4.19 8.50
N LEU A 382 -1.74 5.19 7.73
CA LEU A 382 -3.13 5.43 7.32
C LEU A 382 -3.61 4.37 6.30
N SER A 383 -2.78 3.96 5.34
CA SER A 383 -3.10 2.89 4.36
C SER A 383 -3.26 1.52 5.05
N ILE A 384 -2.48 1.27 6.11
CA ILE A 384 -2.59 0.13 7.01
C ILE A 384 -3.83 0.29 7.93
N GLY A 385 -4.58 1.40 7.86
CA GLY A 385 -5.88 1.60 8.50
C GLY A 385 -5.92 1.31 10.01
N ILE A 386 -4.77 1.48 10.69
CA ILE A 386 -4.66 1.36 12.16
C ILE A 386 -5.31 2.57 12.83
N MET A 387 -5.39 3.70 12.11
CA MET A 387 -5.92 4.94 12.63
C MET A 387 -7.46 4.97 12.64
N PRO A 388 -8.08 5.46 13.73
CA PRO A 388 -9.52 5.75 13.78
C PRO A 388 -9.95 6.66 12.62
N LYS A 389 -11.15 6.39 12.06
CA LYS A 389 -11.73 7.14 10.93
C LYS A 389 -11.75 8.66 11.14
N LEU A 390 -11.94 9.12 12.37
CA LEU A 390 -11.95 10.55 12.70
C LEU A 390 -10.58 11.18 12.42
N ILE A 391 -9.51 10.54 12.88
CA ILE A 391 -8.14 11.02 12.68
C ILE A 391 -7.80 10.96 11.19
N SER A 392 -8.17 9.89 10.51
CA SER A 392 -7.94 9.77 9.07
C SER A 392 -8.67 10.89 8.31
N SER A 393 -9.93 11.19 8.62
CA SER A 393 -10.68 12.27 7.97
C SER A 393 -10.02 13.66 8.12
N LEU A 394 -9.39 13.93 9.26
CA LEU A 394 -8.66 15.18 9.48
C LEU A 394 -7.44 15.29 8.56
N PHE A 395 -6.66 14.21 8.39
CA PHE A 395 -5.47 14.23 7.53
C PHE A 395 -5.80 14.40 6.04
N ASN A 396 -7.01 14.07 5.60
CA ASN A 396 -7.46 14.26 4.21
C ASN A 396 -8.03 15.65 3.91
N LEU A 397 -8.02 16.60 4.85
CA LEU A 397 -8.70 17.89 4.68
C LEU A 397 -8.15 18.75 3.53
N PHE A 398 -6.85 18.73 3.26
CA PHE A 398 -6.24 19.67 2.30
C PHE A 398 -5.55 19.00 1.12
N SER A 399 -4.87 17.87 1.32
CA SER A 399 -4.18 17.13 0.28
C SER A 399 -4.70 15.71 0.22
N SER A 400 -4.89 15.21 -1.00
CA SER A 400 -5.20 13.82 -1.29
C SER A 400 -4.08 13.21 -2.14
N PRO A 401 -3.88 11.88 -2.07
CA PRO A 401 -2.94 11.21 -2.97
C PRO A 401 -3.35 11.36 -4.44
N ALA A 402 -2.41 11.12 -5.35
CA ALA A 402 -2.72 10.95 -6.78
C ALA A 402 -3.52 9.65 -6.97
N THR A 403 -4.85 9.75 -6.98
CA THR A 403 -5.74 8.60 -7.20
C THR A 403 -5.61 8.03 -8.61
N SER A 404 -5.91 6.75 -8.79
CA SER A 404 -5.89 6.09 -10.10
C SER A 404 -6.81 6.79 -11.11
N SER A 405 -7.99 7.28 -10.69
CA SER A 405 -8.86 8.08 -11.56
C SER A 405 -8.22 9.39 -12.00
N GLN A 406 -7.58 10.13 -11.09
CA GLN A 406 -6.86 11.37 -11.46
C GLN A 406 -5.72 11.09 -12.44
N ARG A 407 -4.96 10.01 -12.22
CA ARG A 407 -3.85 9.61 -13.10
C ARG A 407 -4.39 9.20 -14.46
N TYR A 408 -5.46 8.41 -14.50
CA TYR A 408 -6.16 8.04 -15.74
C TYR A 408 -6.63 9.26 -16.54
N HIS A 409 -7.32 10.21 -15.91
CA HIS A 409 -7.77 11.44 -16.57
C HIS A 409 -6.61 12.28 -17.10
N GLN A 410 -5.54 12.42 -16.32
CA GLN A 410 -4.34 13.11 -16.78
C GLN A 410 -3.76 12.45 -18.03
N LEU A 411 -3.70 11.11 -18.08
CA LEU A 411 -3.18 10.40 -19.25
C LEU A 411 -4.04 10.57 -20.51
N ILE A 412 -5.35 10.76 -20.36
CA ILE A 412 -6.25 11.09 -21.48
C ILE A 412 -5.92 12.47 -22.04
N GLU A 413 -5.74 13.46 -21.16
CA GLU A 413 -5.52 14.86 -21.52
C GLU A 413 -4.10 15.15 -22.03
N LEU A 414 -3.15 14.25 -21.78
CA LEU A 414 -1.77 14.40 -22.27
C LEU A 414 -1.72 14.29 -23.80
N GLU A 415 -1.49 15.43 -24.46
CA GLU A 415 -1.05 15.47 -25.85
C GLU A 415 0.35 14.86 -25.96
N VAL A 416 0.45 13.66 -26.52
CA VAL A 416 1.75 13.06 -26.84
C VAL A 416 2.29 13.80 -28.05
N LYS A 417 3.25 14.70 -27.82
CA LYS A 417 4.07 15.22 -28.92
C LYS A 417 4.89 14.05 -29.46
N THR A 418 4.50 13.52 -30.61
CA THR A 418 5.30 12.57 -31.37
C THR A 418 6.65 13.22 -31.67
N ILE A 419 7.72 12.67 -31.09
CA ILE A 419 9.09 12.98 -31.48
C ILE A 419 9.29 12.27 -32.81
N SER A 420 9.24 13.03 -33.92
CA SER A 420 9.59 12.58 -35.27
C SER A 420 11.09 12.49 -35.45
#